data_AF-A0AAW2I856-F1
#
_entry.id   AF-A0AAW2I856-F1
#
_cell.length_a   1.000
_cell.length_b   1.000
_cell.length_c   1.000
_cell.angle_alpha   90.00
_cell.angle_beta   90.00
_cell.angle_gamma   90.00
#
_symmetry.space_group_name_H-M   'P 1'
#
loop_
_entity.id
_entity.type
_entity.pdbx_description
1 polymer ?
#
loop_
_entity_poly.entity_id
_entity_poly.type
_entity_poly.pdbx_seq_one_letter_code
_entity_poly.pdbx_strand_id
1 'polypeptide(L)'
;MPTYKIRGIDVDFPYEAYDCQLVYMEKVIQSIQNKCNALLESPTGTGKTLCLLCATLAWRKSLGEFSRGRSERSNIRGSQYSDDELPQSQSSNFPTIIYTSRTHSQIRQVIQELKRSNY
;
A
#
# COMPACT_ATOMS: atom_id res chain seq x y z
N MET A 1 -10.28 12.82 1.99
CA MET A 1 -9.29 12.05 1.22
C MET A 1 -10.00 11.53 -0.01
N PRO A 2 -9.81 12.15 -1.17
CA PRO A 2 -10.39 11.64 -2.41
C PRO A 2 -9.78 10.27 -2.77
N THR A 3 -10.59 9.45 -3.42
CA THR A 3 -10.18 8.15 -3.95
C THR A 3 -10.17 8.23 -5.47
N TYR A 4 -9.05 7.86 -6.08
CA TYR A 4 -8.87 7.87 -7.52
C TYR A 4 -8.77 6.44 -8.05
N LYS A 5 -9.57 6.11 -9.06
CA LYS A 5 -9.51 4.79 -9.72
C LYS A 5 -8.44 4.80 -10.80
N ILE A 6 -7.28 4.24 -10.51
CA ILE A 6 -6.10 4.26 -11.39
C ILE A 6 -5.76 2.81 -11.79
N ARG A 7 -5.87 2.49 -13.08
CA ARG A 7 -5.59 1.13 -13.63
C ARG A 7 -6.30 -0.01 -12.89
N GLY A 8 -7.55 0.24 -12.48
CA GLY A 8 -8.38 -0.72 -11.75
C GLY A 8 -8.10 -0.82 -10.25
N ILE A 9 -7.21 0.02 -9.71
CA ILE A 9 -6.88 0.10 -8.29
C ILE A 9 -7.46 1.38 -7.71
N ASP A 10 -8.09 1.29 -6.55
CA ASP A 10 -8.59 2.44 -5.80
C ASP A 10 -7.47 3.04 -4.94
N VAL A 11 -7.05 4.25 -5.28
CA VAL A 11 -5.94 4.98 -4.64
C VAL A 11 -6.48 6.10 -3.78
N ASP A 12 -6.38 5.96 -2.46
CA ASP A 12 -6.70 6.98 -1.46
C ASP A 12 -5.56 7.98 -1.39
N PHE A 13 -5.86 9.25 -1.63
CA PHE A 13 -4.89 10.33 -1.57
C PHE A 13 -5.23 11.34 -0.46
N PRO A 14 -4.25 11.84 0.32
CA PRO A 14 -4.53 12.75 1.44
C PRO A 14 -5.14 14.10 1.04
N TYR A 15 -4.90 14.54 -0.19
CA TYR A 15 -5.29 15.85 -0.73
C TYR A 15 -5.97 15.68 -2.08
N GLU A 16 -6.48 16.77 -2.66
CA GLU A 16 -6.82 16.77 -4.08
C GLU A 16 -5.55 16.61 -4.92
N ALA A 17 -5.50 15.56 -5.74
CA ALA A 17 -4.34 15.23 -6.54
C ALA A 17 -4.27 16.14 -7.78
N TYR A 18 -3.07 16.64 -8.06
CA TYR A 18 -2.79 17.33 -9.32
C TYR A 18 -2.68 16.32 -10.47
N ASP A 19 -2.93 16.77 -11.70
CA ASP A 19 -2.83 15.91 -12.89
C ASP A 19 -1.47 15.21 -13.02
N CYS A 20 -0.38 15.92 -12.70
CA CYS A 20 0.96 15.35 -12.74
C CYS A 20 1.16 14.24 -11.69
N GLN A 21 0.47 14.31 -10.54
CA GLN A 21 0.49 13.28 -9.52
C GLN A 21 -0.30 12.06 -9.96
N LEU A 22 -1.47 12.25 -10.59
CA LEU A 22 -2.27 11.17 -11.17
C LEU A 22 -1.48 10.39 -12.22
N VAL A 23 -0.81 11.10 -13.14
CA VAL A 23 0.07 10.49 -14.15
C VAL A 23 1.22 9.73 -13.49
N TYR A 24 1.85 10.30 -12.46
CA TYR A 24 2.95 9.63 -11.75
C TYR A 24 2.47 8.34 -11.07
N MET A 25 1.34 8.38 -10.35
CA MET A 25 0.74 7.21 -9.70
C MET A 25 0.32 6.14 -10.72
N GLU A 26 -0.22 6.54 -11.87
CA GLU A 26 -0.53 5.63 -12.97
C GLU A 26 0.71 4.89 -13.45
N LYS A 27 1.83 5.59 -13.67
CA LYS A 27 3.09 4.97 -14.12
C LYS A 27 3.69 4.02 -13.09
N VAL A 28 3.57 4.34 -11.79
CA VAL A 28 3.96 3.43 -10.70
C VAL A 28 3.15 2.15 -10.74
N ILE A 29 1.82 2.24 -10.80
CA ILE A 29 0.94 1.05 -10.82
C ILE A 29 1.17 0.24 -12.10
N GLN A 30 1.35 0.92 -13.24
CA GLN A 30 1.67 0.28 -14.52
C GLN A 30 2.95 -0.56 -14.42
N SER A 31 4.04 -0.02 -13.87
CA SER A 31 5.30 -0.75 -13.77
C SER A 31 5.20 -1.96 -12.86
N ILE A 32 4.45 -1.83 -11.75
CA ILE A 32 4.24 -2.94 -10.82
C ILE A 32 3.41 -4.05 -11.48
N GLN A 33 2.29 -3.70 -12.13
CA GLN A 33 1.44 -4.67 -12.84
C GLN A 33 2.18 -5.39 -13.96
N ASN A 34 3.04 -4.68 -14.69
CA ASN A 34 3.84 -5.22 -15.79
C ASN A 34 5.11 -5.96 -15.32
N LYS A 35 5.38 -5.98 -14.00
CA LYS A 35 6.57 -6.60 -13.40
C LYS A 35 7.89 -6.09 -14.01
N CYS A 36 7.96 -4.79 -14.27
CA CYS A 36 9.14 -4.17 -14.88
C CYS A 36 9.70 -3.03 -14.04
N ASN A 37 10.96 -2.69 -14.30
CA ASN A 37 11.60 -1.52 -13.69
C ASN A 37 11.11 -0.24 -14.35
N ALA A 38 10.99 0.83 -13.57
CA ALA A 38 10.63 2.15 -14.07
C ALA A 38 11.58 3.22 -13.55
N LEU A 39 12.00 4.13 -14.44
CA LEU A 39 12.69 5.36 -14.09
C LEU A 39 11.68 6.51 -14.19
N LEU A 40 11.24 7.02 -13.05
CA LEU A 40 10.18 8.03 -12.98
C LEU A 40 10.75 9.36 -12.53
N GLU A 41 10.60 10.38 -13.37
CA GLU A 41 10.92 11.76 -13.04
C GLU A 41 9.64 12.58 -12.79
N SER A 42 9.78 13.59 -11.96
CA SER A 42 8.74 14.59 -11.70
C SER A 42 9.42 15.86 -11.18
N PRO A 43 8.77 17.03 -11.21
CA PRO A 43 9.35 18.25 -10.63
C PRO A 43 9.55 18.11 -9.11
N THR A 44 10.42 18.92 -8.52
CA THR A 44 10.55 19.01 -7.07
C THR A 44 9.31 19.69 -6.47
N GLY A 45 8.97 19.36 -5.22
CA GLY A 45 7.83 19.97 -4.52
C GLY A 45 6.43 19.42 -4.89
N THR A 46 6.32 18.49 -5.84
CA THR A 46 5.02 17.92 -6.28
C THR A 46 4.56 16.70 -5.47
N GLY A 47 5.18 16.42 -4.31
CA GLY A 47 4.77 15.31 -3.46
C GLY A 47 5.10 13.92 -4.02
N LYS A 48 6.21 13.76 -4.75
CA LYS A 48 6.66 12.47 -5.32
C LYS A 48 6.61 11.30 -4.34
N THR A 49 7.11 11.54 -3.12
CA THR A 49 7.15 10.55 -2.05
C THR A 49 5.76 10.06 -1.71
N LEU A 50 4.82 11.00 -1.56
CA LEU A 50 3.44 10.67 -1.22
C LEU A 50 2.75 9.93 -2.37
N CYS A 51 2.94 10.36 -3.61
CA CYS A 51 2.43 9.67 -4.81
C CYS A 51 2.94 8.22 -4.89
N LEU A 52 4.25 8.05 -4.69
CA LEU A 52 4.90 6.73 -4.70
C LEU A 52 4.34 5.83 -3.60
N LEU A 53 4.21 6.33 -2.37
CA LEU A 53 3.67 5.58 -1.25
C LEU A 53 2.20 5.18 -1.49
N CYS A 54 1.33 6.14 -1.78
CA CYS A 54 -0.10 5.88 -2.00
C CYS A 54 -0.33 4.89 -3.13
N ALA A 55 0.30 5.08 -4.30
CA ALA A 55 0.15 4.17 -5.44
C ALA A 55 0.61 2.74 -5.12
N THR A 56 1.77 2.60 -4.46
CA THR A 56 2.34 1.28 -4.14
C THR A 56 1.52 0.57 -3.06
N LEU A 57 1.07 1.29 -2.04
CA LEU A 57 0.25 0.74 -0.95
C LEU A 57 -1.16 0.40 -1.41
N ALA A 58 -1.77 1.23 -2.26
CA ALA A 58 -3.06 0.94 -2.89
C ALA A 58 -3.01 -0.36 -3.69
N TRP A 59 -1.98 -0.54 -4.52
CA TRP A 59 -1.79 -1.77 -5.27
C TRP A 59 -1.57 -2.97 -4.35
N ARG A 60 -0.81 -2.80 -3.26
CA ARG A 60 -0.60 -3.89 -2.31
C ARG A 60 -1.89 -4.26 -1.57
N LYS A 61 -2.71 -3.28 -1.20
CA LYS A 61 -4.01 -3.45 -0.56
C LYS A 61 -5.01 -4.17 -1.48
N SER A 62 -4.97 -3.90 -2.79
CA SER A 62 -5.85 -4.57 -3.75
C SER A 62 -5.61 -6.08 -3.90
N LEU A 63 -4.42 -6.57 -3.50
CA LEU A 63 -4.14 -8.01 -3.47
C LEU A 63 -4.77 -8.68 -2.23
N GLY A 64 -5.01 -7.91 -1.17
CA GLY A 64 -5.58 -8.36 0.09
C GLY A 64 -5.25 -7.38 1.22
N GLU A 65 -6.08 -7.40 2.25
CA GLU A 65 -5.94 -6.51 3.41
C GLU A 65 -4.55 -6.62 4.05
N PHE A 66 -4.06 -5.49 4.58
CA PHE A 66 -2.84 -5.51 5.37
C PHE A 66 -3.09 -6.38 6.61
N SER A 67 -2.26 -7.41 6.78
CA SER A 67 -2.24 -8.19 8.02
C SER A 67 -1.78 -7.26 9.15
N ARG A 68 -2.73 -6.54 9.75
CA ARG A 68 -2.50 -5.87 11.02
C ARG A 68 -2.10 -7.00 11.95
N GLY A 69 -0.89 -6.93 12.52
CA GLY A 69 -0.40 -7.90 13.49
C GLY A 69 -1.27 -7.88 14.75
N ARG A 70 -2.52 -8.33 14.66
CA ARG A 70 -3.29 -8.83 15.77
C ARG A 70 -2.98 -10.31 15.76
N SER A 71 -1.91 -10.65 16.47
CA SER A 71 -1.92 -11.88 17.23
C SER A 71 -3.13 -11.78 18.15
N GLU A 72 -4.32 -12.13 17.64
CA GLU A 72 -5.38 -12.58 18.51
C GLU A 72 -4.85 -13.88 19.09
N ARG A 73 -4.18 -13.75 20.23
CA ARG A 73 -4.10 -14.80 21.23
C ARG A 73 -5.56 -15.15 21.50
N SER A 74 -6.09 -16.11 20.75
CA SER A 74 -7.34 -16.74 21.04
C SER A 74 -7.16 -17.40 22.40
N ASN A 75 -7.57 -16.70 23.45
CA ASN A 75 -7.78 -17.31 24.75
C ASN A 75 -9.02 -18.20 24.61
N ILE A 76 -8.83 -19.37 23.99
CA ILE A 76 -9.81 -20.45 23.99
C ILE A 76 -9.73 -21.12 25.37
N ARG A 77 -10.57 -20.65 26.29
CA ARG A 77 -11.08 -21.48 27.37
C ARG A 77 -12.60 -21.50 27.25
N GLY A 78 -13.12 -22.58 26.67
CA GLY A 78 -14.56 -22.85 26.68
C GLY A 78 -15.07 -23.67 25.48
N SER A 79 -14.74 -24.97 25.47
CA SER A 79 -15.65 -26.10 25.17
C SER A 79 -16.90 -25.83 24.30
N GLN A 80 -16.94 -26.39 23.07
CA GLN A 80 -17.84 -27.50 22.66
C GLN A 80 -17.80 -27.77 21.14
N TYR A 81 -18.01 -29.05 20.79
CA TYR A 81 -18.00 -29.67 19.47
C TYR A 81 -18.89 -28.98 18.43
N SER A 82 -18.42 -28.91 17.19
CA SER A 82 -19.18 -29.12 15.93
C SER A 82 -18.18 -29.26 14.78
N ASP A 83 -18.31 -30.35 14.01
CA ASP A 83 -17.69 -30.52 12.68
C ASP A 83 -18.17 -29.39 11.78
N ASP A 84 -17.28 -28.49 11.38
CA ASP A 84 -17.49 -27.68 10.18
C ASP A 84 -16.13 -27.26 9.60
N GLU A 85 -16.04 -27.35 8.29
CA GLU A 85 -14.82 -27.34 7.49
C GLU A 85 -13.89 -26.17 7.82
N LEU A 86 -12.60 -26.48 8.05
CA LEU A 86 -11.55 -25.48 8.18
C LEU A 86 -11.54 -24.60 6.91
N PRO A 87 -11.63 -23.26 7.02
CA PRO A 87 -11.13 -22.41 5.97
C PRO A 87 -9.62 -22.62 5.97
N GLN A 88 -9.11 -23.35 4.97
CA GLN A 88 -7.68 -23.47 4.71
C GLN A 88 -7.11 -22.05 4.71
N SER A 89 -6.33 -21.74 5.74
CA SER A 89 -5.56 -20.50 5.84
C SER A 89 -4.55 -20.53 4.70
N GLN A 90 -4.95 -20.07 3.51
CA GLN A 90 -4.01 -19.80 2.46
C GLN A 90 -3.10 -18.72 3.01
N SER A 91 -1.86 -19.12 3.31
CA SER A 91 -0.75 -18.21 3.53
C SER A 91 -0.59 -17.39 2.25
N SER A 92 -1.38 -16.33 2.16
CA SER A 92 -1.35 -15.40 1.04
C SER A 92 0.00 -14.69 1.13
N ASN A 93 0.97 -15.26 0.39
CA ASN A 93 2.30 -14.70 0.24
C ASN A 93 2.19 -13.44 -0.61
N PHE A 94 1.78 -12.36 0.04
CA PHE A 94 1.71 -11.08 -0.59
C PHE A 94 3.10 -10.45 -0.70
N PRO A 95 3.34 -9.61 -1.72
CA PRO A 95 4.63 -8.96 -1.91
C PRO A 95 4.95 -7.97 -0.78
N THR A 96 6.22 -7.98 -0.35
CA THR A 96 6.76 -7.01 0.61
C THR A 96 7.27 -5.77 -0.13
N ILE A 97 6.85 -4.59 0.32
CA ILE A 97 7.34 -3.31 -0.20
C ILE A 97 8.61 -2.92 0.56
N ILE A 98 9.70 -2.68 -0.16
CA ILE A 98 10.96 -2.19 0.41
C ILE A 98 11.18 -0.77 -0.09
N TYR A 99 11.21 0.19 0.83
CA TYR A 99 11.53 1.59 0.54
C TYR A 99 12.99 1.88 0.88
N THR A 100 13.76 2.39 -0.08
CA THR A 100 15.17 2.76 0.12
C THR A 100 15.34 4.26 -0.04
N SER A 101 16.26 4.84 0.74
CA SER A 101 16.54 6.28 0.71
C SER A 101 18.02 6.55 0.97
N ARG A 102 18.53 7.70 0.54
CA ARG A 102 19.95 8.08 0.71
C ARG A 102 20.29 8.53 2.13
N THR A 103 19.36 9.16 2.84
CA THR A 103 19.60 9.71 4.19
C THR A 103 18.49 9.34 5.17
N HIS A 104 18.84 9.32 6.47
CA HIS A 104 17.86 9.09 7.55
C HIS A 104 16.80 10.20 7.63
N SER A 105 17.14 11.44 7.29
CA SER A 105 16.17 12.55 7.26
C SER A 105 15.05 12.32 6.24
N GLN A 106 15.40 11.78 5.07
CA GLN A 106 14.41 11.39 4.06
C GLN A 106 13.50 10.26 4.57
N ILE A 107 14.06 9.25 5.24
CA ILE A 107 13.25 8.17 5.84
C ILE A 107 12.27 8.75 6.85
N ARG A 108 12.71 9.65 7.74
CA ARG A 108 11.80 10.31 8.69
C ARG A 108 10.65 11.04 7.99
N GLN A 109 10.94 11.75 6.91
CA GLN A 109 9.91 12.43 6.13
C GLN A 109 8.92 11.44 5.50
N VAL A 110 9.42 10.35 4.91
CA VAL A 110 8.59 9.27 4.33
C VAL A 110 7.67 8.67 5.39
N ILE A 111 8.17 8.42 6.60
CA ILE A 111 7.36 7.89 7.70
C ILE A 111 6.28 8.89 8.15
N GLN A 112 6.57 10.19 8.15
CA GLN A 112 5.57 11.22 8.44
C GLN A 112 4.48 11.26 7.36
N GLU A 113 4.85 11.17 6.08
CA GLU A 113 3.90 11.10 4.96
C GLU A 113 3.05 9.82 5.01
N LEU A 114 3.66 8.67 5.34
CA LEU A 114 2.95 7.41 5.52
C LEU A 114 1.87 7.53 6.60
N LYS A 115 2.21 8.11 7.76
CA LYS A 115 1.26 8.35 8.86
C LYS A 115 0.13 9.31 8.50
N ARG A 116 0.30 10.13 7.47
CA ARG A 116 -0.75 11.03 6.94
C ARG A 116 -1.65 10.35 5.91
N SER A 117 -1.26 9.17 5.40
CA SER A 117 -2.05 8.39 4.46
C SER A 117 -3.02 7.44 5.18
N ASN A 118 -4.02 6.92 4.47
CA ASN A 118 -4.99 5.95 5.00
C ASN A 118 -4.51 4.49 4.96
N TYR A 119 -3.23 4.27 4.67
CA TYR A 119 -2.62 2.96 4.46
C TYR A 119 -1.81 2.48 5.67
#